data_AF-A0A925N736-F1
#
_entry.id   AF-A0A925N736-F1
#
_cell.length_a   1.000
_cell.length_b   1.000
_cell.length_c   1.000
_cell.angle_alpha   90.00
_cell.angle_beta   90.00
_cell.angle_gamma   90.00
#
_symmetry.space_group_name_H-M   'P 1'
#
loop_
_entity.id
_entity.type
_entity.pdbx_description
1 polymer ?
#
loop_
_entity_poly.entity_id
_entity_poly.type
_entity_poly.pdbx_seq_one_letter_code
_entity_poly.pdbx_strand_id
1 'polypeptide(L)'
;APVTSAEAALAFVAAVSQADATHNCWAYRVGAGYRSSDNGEPAGTAGRPILAAIDGQGMDQVVAVVTRWYGGIKLGVGGLVRAYGGAAAECLRRGERRPLLAMTRLGLACGFADSAEVHAAIAAFDAIKLEERFGADGVHFALYLPAAHADALKLRLRDATRDRVRFEKSAD
;
A
#
# COMPACT_ATOMS: atom_id res chain seq x y z
N ALA A 1 11.02 -4.36 -4.57
CA ALA A 1 10.15 -5.40 -3.98
C ALA A 1 9.12 -4.75 -3.07
N PRO A 2 7.91 -5.33 -2.93
CA PRO A 2 6.94 -4.89 -1.94
C PRO A 2 7.41 -5.24 -0.52
N VAL A 3 7.22 -4.34 0.43
CA VAL A 3 7.61 -4.49 1.85
C VAL A 3 6.64 -3.75 2.76
N THR A 4 6.29 -4.33 3.90
CA THR A 4 5.28 -3.77 4.82
C THR A 4 5.88 -3.03 6.02
N SER A 5 7.20 -3.09 6.21
CA SER A 5 7.90 -2.44 7.32
C SER A 5 9.33 -2.03 6.95
N ALA A 6 9.94 -1.17 7.78
CA ALA A 6 11.35 -0.78 7.61
C ALA A 6 12.30 -1.96 7.81
N GLU A 7 11.98 -2.85 8.77
CA GLU A 7 12.75 -4.06 9.05
C GLU A 7 12.71 -5.01 7.84
N ALA A 8 11.54 -5.21 7.24
CA ALA A 8 11.39 -6.02 6.02
C ALA A 8 12.16 -5.41 4.84
N ALA A 9 12.17 -4.08 4.71
CA ALA A 9 12.96 -3.39 3.70
C ALA A 9 14.46 -3.65 3.86
N LEU A 10 14.99 -3.54 5.09
CA LEU A 10 16.40 -3.76 5.38
C LEU A 10 16.79 -5.24 5.25
N ALA A 11 15.91 -6.16 5.65
CA ALA A 11 16.11 -7.59 5.44
C ALA A 11 16.19 -7.93 3.94
N PHE A 12 15.32 -7.33 3.11
CA PHE A 12 15.39 -7.50 1.66
C PHE A 12 16.69 -6.94 1.07
N VAL A 13 17.12 -5.75 1.51
CA VAL A 13 18.39 -5.16 1.07
C VAL A 13 19.56 -6.09 1.39
N ALA A 14 19.62 -6.64 2.61
CA ALA A 14 20.67 -7.57 3.00
C ALA A 14 20.64 -8.85 2.14
N ALA A 15 19.45 -9.40 1.85
CA ALA A 15 19.27 -10.62 1.09
C ALA A 15 19.70 -10.50 -0.39
N VAL A 16 19.53 -9.33 -1.00
CA VAL A 16 19.82 -9.13 -2.44
C VAL A 16 21.14 -8.40 -2.72
N SER A 17 21.79 -7.87 -1.68
CA SER A 17 23.07 -7.18 -1.84
C SER A 17 24.15 -8.13 -2.36
N GLN A 18 24.87 -7.68 -3.39
CA GLN A 18 25.95 -8.45 -4.01
C GLN A 18 27.29 -8.02 -3.40
N ALA A 19 28.02 -8.96 -2.80
CA ALA A 19 29.27 -8.67 -2.08
C ALA A 19 30.42 -8.26 -3.02
N ASP A 20 30.39 -8.70 -4.27
CA ASP A 20 31.36 -8.37 -5.32
C ASP A 20 31.02 -7.07 -6.07
N ALA A 21 29.84 -6.49 -5.82
CA ALA A 21 29.46 -5.21 -6.40
C ALA A 21 30.20 -4.06 -5.74
N THR A 22 30.45 -3.00 -6.52
CA THR A 22 31.08 -1.78 -6.00
C THR A 22 30.14 -1.06 -5.02
N HIS A 23 28.86 -0.93 -5.38
CA HIS A 23 27.86 -0.31 -4.51
C HIS A 23 26.50 -1.01 -4.63
N ASN A 24 25.83 -1.26 -3.51
CA ASN A 24 24.43 -1.66 -3.41
C ASN A 24 23.63 -0.49 -2.81
N CYS A 25 23.28 0.48 -3.65
CA CYS A 25 22.54 1.67 -3.22
C CYS A 25 21.05 1.36 -3.13
N TRP A 26 20.33 1.96 -2.19
CA TRP A 26 18.93 1.60 -1.99
C TRP A 26 18.09 2.74 -1.41
N ALA A 27 16.78 2.61 -1.55
CA ALA A 27 15.80 3.39 -0.81
C ALA A 27 14.52 2.59 -0.55
N TYR A 28 13.77 2.96 0.48
CA TYR A 28 12.43 2.43 0.73
C TYR A 28 11.45 3.53 1.15
N ARG A 29 10.16 3.24 0.94
CA ARG A 29 9.01 3.97 1.49
C ARG A 29 8.00 2.98 2.06
N VAL A 30 7.59 3.23 3.29
CA VAL A 30 6.52 2.52 4.01
C VAL A 30 5.72 3.56 4.82
N GLY A 31 4.63 4.05 4.24
CA GLY A 31 3.86 5.19 4.73
C GLY A 31 4.73 6.43 4.90
N ALA A 32 4.72 6.98 6.12
CA ALA A 32 5.59 8.09 6.50
C ALA A 32 7.05 7.70 6.72
N GLY A 33 7.35 6.40 6.89
CA GLY A 33 8.70 5.90 7.07
C GLY A 33 9.43 5.80 5.74
N TYR A 34 10.57 6.49 5.61
CA TYR A 34 11.42 6.39 4.42
C TYR A 34 12.88 6.46 4.82
N ARG A 35 13.74 5.83 4.02
CA ARG A 35 15.20 5.94 4.15
C ARG A 35 15.87 5.66 2.82
N SER A 36 17.07 6.19 2.65
CA SER A 36 17.91 5.89 1.50
C SER A 36 19.38 5.77 1.90
N SER A 37 20.17 5.09 1.07
CA SER A 37 21.61 4.91 1.26
C SER A 37 22.33 5.00 -0.08
N ASP A 38 23.39 5.80 -0.11
CA ASP A 38 24.32 5.88 -1.24
C ASP A 38 25.35 4.75 -1.24
N ASN A 39 25.46 3.95 -0.17
CA ASN A 39 26.37 2.81 -0.05
C ASN A 39 27.80 3.06 -0.58
N GLY A 40 28.41 4.19 -0.23
CA GLY A 40 29.76 4.56 -0.65
C GLY A 40 29.86 5.39 -1.93
N GLU A 41 28.76 5.59 -2.66
CA GLU A 41 28.69 6.63 -3.69
C GLU A 41 28.79 8.03 -3.07
N PRO A 42 29.14 9.07 -3.85
CA PRO A 42 29.07 10.45 -3.39
C PRO A 42 27.69 10.78 -2.82
N ALA A 43 27.67 11.49 -1.70
CA ALA A 43 26.45 11.76 -0.94
C ALA A 43 25.35 12.37 -1.81
N GLY A 44 24.16 11.77 -1.74
CA GLY A 44 22.96 12.19 -2.46
C GLY A 44 22.93 11.85 -3.95
N THR A 45 23.89 11.09 -4.47
CA THR A 45 23.95 10.76 -5.91
C THR A 45 23.28 9.45 -6.29
N ALA A 46 22.91 8.61 -5.31
CA ALA A 46 22.31 7.30 -5.57
C ALA A 46 21.01 7.08 -4.77
N GLY A 47 21.09 7.03 -3.44
CA GLY A 47 19.96 6.73 -2.56
C GLY A 47 18.81 7.74 -2.72
N ARG A 48 19.13 9.04 -2.72
CA ARG A 48 18.12 10.11 -2.89
C ARG A 48 17.41 10.03 -4.26
N PRO A 49 18.12 9.87 -5.39
CA PRO A 49 17.48 9.62 -6.69
C PRO A 49 16.59 8.38 -6.75
N ILE A 50 16.98 7.27 -6.10
CA ILE A 50 16.14 6.06 -6.01
C ILE A 50 14.85 6.39 -5.24
N LEU A 51 14.94 7.08 -4.10
CA LEU A 51 13.77 7.48 -3.33
C LEU A 51 12.86 8.44 -4.13
N ALA A 52 13.45 9.41 -4.83
CA ALA A 52 12.69 10.32 -5.69
C ALA A 52 11.94 9.59 -6.81
N ALA A 53 12.47 8.47 -7.32
CA ALA A 53 11.79 7.63 -8.29
C ALA A 53 10.58 6.88 -7.69
N ILE A 54 10.69 6.41 -6.44
CA ILE A 54 9.58 5.81 -5.68
C ILE A 54 8.48 6.86 -5.49
N ASP A 55 8.85 8.02 -4.95
CA ASP A 55 7.93 9.12 -4.61
C ASP A 55 7.26 9.71 -5.85
N GLY A 56 8.03 9.97 -6.90
CA GLY A 56 7.54 10.54 -8.16
C GLY A 56 6.57 9.62 -8.92
N GLN A 57 6.52 8.33 -8.58
CA GLN A 57 5.54 7.38 -9.12
C GLN A 57 4.41 7.04 -8.14
N GLY A 58 4.34 7.71 -6.98
CA GLY A 58 3.30 7.49 -5.98
C GLY A 58 3.36 6.10 -5.36
N MET A 59 4.53 5.47 -5.30
CA MET A 59 4.70 4.12 -4.76
C MET A 59 4.86 4.16 -3.24
N ASP A 60 4.22 3.21 -2.56
CA ASP A 60 4.35 2.98 -1.12
C ASP A 60 4.44 1.48 -0.84
N GLN A 61 4.94 1.11 0.33
CA GLN A 61 5.28 -0.27 0.72
C GLN A 61 6.27 -0.91 -0.26
N VAL A 62 7.33 -0.18 -0.58
CA VAL A 62 8.33 -0.59 -1.59
C VAL A 62 9.74 -0.30 -1.10
N VAL A 63 10.65 -1.24 -1.39
CA VAL A 63 12.10 -1.06 -1.35
C VAL A 63 12.69 -1.29 -2.75
N ALA A 64 13.65 -0.45 -3.12
CA ALA A 64 14.42 -0.57 -4.35
C ALA A 64 15.91 -0.62 -4.02
N VAL A 65 16.61 -1.57 -4.63
CA VAL A 65 18.06 -1.73 -4.54
C VAL A 65 18.62 -1.65 -5.96
N VAL A 66 19.63 -0.82 -6.15
CA VAL A 66 20.36 -0.68 -7.41
C VAL A 66 21.81 -1.09 -7.14
N THR A 67 22.16 -2.26 -7.66
CA THR A 67 23.52 -2.80 -7.60
C THR A 67 24.34 -2.26 -8.77
N ARG A 68 25.52 -1.72 -8.46
CA ARG A 68 26.45 -1.14 -9.43
C ARG A 68 27.82 -1.78 -9.31
N TRP A 69 28.35 -2.24 -10.44
CA TRP A 69 29.76 -2.59 -10.63
C TRP A 69 30.48 -1.47 -11.37
N TYR A 70 31.66 -1.06 -10.91
CA TYR A 70 32.45 -0.02 -11.54
C TYR A 70 32.98 -0.49 -12.91
N GLY A 71 32.53 0.18 -13.98
CA GLY A 71 32.89 -0.17 -15.36
C GLY A 71 34.12 0.54 -15.93
N GLY A 72 35.03 1.07 -15.09
CA GLY A 72 36.27 1.72 -15.55
C GLY A 72 36.15 3.22 -15.89
N ILE A 73 34.94 3.76 -16.07
CA ILE A 73 34.70 5.17 -16.39
C ILE A 73 33.83 5.84 -15.33
N LYS A 74 34.25 7.02 -14.86
CA LYS A 74 33.49 7.85 -13.91
C LYS A 74 32.36 8.59 -14.61
N LEU A 75 31.15 8.50 -14.07
CA LEU A 75 29.95 9.15 -14.62
C LEU A 75 29.79 10.62 -14.20
N GLY A 76 30.51 11.05 -13.15
CA GLY A 76 30.28 12.33 -12.49
C GLY A 76 28.94 12.39 -11.74
N VAL A 77 28.76 13.42 -10.92
CA VAL A 77 27.58 13.57 -10.03
C VAL A 77 26.27 13.49 -10.80
N GLY A 78 26.12 14.29 -11.87
CA GLY A 78 24.90 14.30 -12.68
C GLY A 78 24.64 12.98 -13.41
N GLY A 79 25.70 12.27 -13.80
CA GLY A 79 25.58 10.96 -14.43
C GLY A 79 25.10 9.89 -13.44
N LEU A 80 25.62 9.89 -12.22
CA LEU A 80 25.18 8.98 -11.15
C LEU A 80 23.70 9.20 -10.79
N VAL A 81 23.31 10.46 -10.59
CA VAL A 81 21.92 10.81 -10.28
C VAL A 81 20.96 10.27 -11.34
N ARG A 82 21.27 10.46 -12.63
CA ARG A 82 20.44 9.94 -13.73
C ARG A 82 20.46 8.42 -13.80
N ALA A 83 21.60 7.78 -13.56
CA ALA A 83 21.71 6.33 -13.62
C ALA A 83 20.89 5.65 -12.52
N TYR A 84 21.07 6.07 -11.26
CA TYR A 84 20.38 5.48 -10.11
C TYR A 84 18.88 5.76 -10.11
N GLY A 85 18.50 7.03 -10.29
CA GLY A 85 17.09 7.41 -10.37
C GLY A 85 16.40 6.80 -11.59
N GLY A 86 17.07 6.80 -12.74
CA GLY A 86 16.53 6.23 -13.99
C GLY A 86 16.32 4.73 -13.93
N ALA A 87 17.31 3.98 -13.40
CA ALA A 87 17.21 2.53 -13.23
C ALA A 87 16.06 2.15 -12.27
N ALA A 88 15.97 2.82 -11.11
CA ALA A 88 14.87 2.61 -10.17
C ALA A 88 13.52 2.96 -10.80
N ALA A 89 13.43 4.10 -11.49
CA ALA A 89 12.19 4.54 -12.12
C ALA A 89 11.71 3.55 -13.20
N GLU A 90 12.61 3.02 -14.03
CA GLU A 90 12.26 2.04 -15.06
C GLU A 90 11.82 0.71 -14.45
N CYS A 91 12.49 0.25 -13.40
CA CYS A 91 12.09 -0.95 -12.68
C CYS A 91 10.67 -0.82 -12.10
N LEU A 92 10.36 0.32 -11.46
CA LEU A 92 9.02 0.61 -10.92
C LEU A 92 7.94 0.77 -12.00
N ARG A 93 8.31 1.24 -13.20
CA ARG A 93 7.38 1.31 -14.34
C ARG A 93 7.01 -0.07 -14.86
N ARG A 94 7.97 -0.98 -14.93
CA ARG A 94 7.78 -2.33 -15.46
C ARG A 94 7.21 -3.32 -14.45
N GLY A 95 7.39 -3.07 -13.15
CA GLY A 95 6.87 -3.92 -12.10
C GLY A 95 5.34 -3.96 -12.04
N GLU A 96 4.78 -5.11 -11.68
CA GLU A 96 3.36 -5.25 -11.37
C GLU A 96 2.98 -4.31 -10.20
N ARG A 97 1.87 -3.60 -10.35
CA ARG A 97 1.35 -2.67 -9.34
C ARG A 97 0.07 -3.22 -8.77
N ARG A 98 -0.09 -3.06 -7.46
CA ARG A 98 -1.34 -3.37 -6.76
C ARG A 98 -1.81 -2.13 -6.02
N PRO A 99 -3.11 -1.82 -6.03
CA PRO A 99 -3.65 -0.75 -5.22
C PRO A 99 -3.34 -0.98 -3.74
N LEU A 100 -2.78 0.03 -3.07
CA LEU A 100 -2.66 0.04 -1.63
C LEU A 100 -3.88 0.74 -1.05
N LEU A 101 -4.86 -0.05 -0.60
CA LEU A 101 -6.12 0.46 -0.06
C LEU A 101 -6.09 0.40 1.46
N ALA A 102 -6.35 1.54 2.11
CA ALA A 102 -6.68 1.55 3.53
C ALA A 102 -8.04 0.86 3.70
N MET A 103 -8.10 -0.19 4.50
CA MET A 103 -9.30 -0.96 4.75
C MET A 103 -9.87 -0.61 6.13
N THR A 104 -11.18 -0.69 6.30
CA THR A 104 -11.86 -0.45 7.57
C THR A 104 -12.90 -1.52 7.85
N ARG A 105 -13.30 -1.64 9.12
CA ARG A 105 -14.41 -2.50 9.54
C ARG A 105 -15.69 -1.67 9.64
N LEU A 106 -16.81 -2.24 9.22
CA LEU A 106 -18.14 -1.66 9.38
C LEU A 106 -19.08 -2.71 9.98
N GLY A 107 -19.54 -2.45 11.20
CA GLY A 107 -20.61 -3.24 11.85
C GLY A 107 -21.97 -2.60 11.59
N LEU A 108 -22.98 -3.42 11.28
CA LEU A 108 -24.35 -2.96 11.11
C LEU A 108 -25.38 -4.04 11.44
N ALA A 109 -26.59 -3.60 11.79
CA ALA A 109 -27.74 -4.45 12.03
C ALA A 109 -28.97 -3.95 11.25
N CYS A 110 -29.81 -4.87 10.80
CA CYS A 110 -31.09 -4.57 10.16
C CYS A 110 -32.16 -5.61 10.53
N GLY A 111 -33.44 -5.24 10.44
CA GLY A 111 -34.52 -6.20 10.60
C GLY A 111 -34.57 -7.20 9.43
N PHE A 112 -35.22 -8.35 9.62
CA PHE A 112 -35.34 -9.38 8.57
C PHE A 112 -36.00 -8.88 7.28
N ALA A 113 -36.95 -7.94 7.40
CA ALA A 113 -37.63 -7.34 6.26
C ALA A 113 -36.71 -6.52 5.36
N ASP A 114 -35.60 -6.00 5.90
CA ASP A 114 -34.60 -5.17 5.19
C ASP A 114 -33.38 -5.98 4.73
N SER A 115 -33.30 -7.26 5.10
CA SER A 115 -32.10 -8.09 4.89
C SER A 115 -31.74 -8.24 3.41
N ALA A 116 -32.74 -8.35 2.54
CA ALA A 116 -32.53 -8.48 1.10
C ALA A 116 -31.92 -7.20 0.49
N GLU A 117 -32.45 -6.02 0.84
CA GLU A 117 -31.89 -4.76 0.36
C GLU A 117 -30.49 -4.49 0.92
N VAL A 118 -30.22 -4.87 2.19
CA VAL A 118 -28.90 -4.76 2.80
C VAL A 118 -27.88 -5.63 2.07
N HIS A 119 -28.21 -6.88 1.77
CA HIS A 119 -27.35 -7.76 0.96
C HIS A 119 -27.03 -7.16 -0.41
N ALA A 120 -28.04 -6.63 -1.10
CA ALA A 120 -27.86 -6.01 -2.40
C ALA A 120 -26.97 -4.75 -2.32
N ALA A 121 -27.12 -3.94 -1.26
CA ALA A 121 -26.28 -2.78 -1.04
C ALA A 121 -24.82 -3.15 -0.76
N ILE A 122 -24.57 -4.17 0.07
CA ILE A 122 -23.21 -4.64 0.39
C ILE A 122 -22.49 -5.14 -0.86
N ALA A 123 -23.18 -5.91 -1.71
CA ALA A 123 -22.61 -6.48 -2.93
C ALA A 123 -22.11 -5.43 -3.94
N ALA A 124 -22.58 -4.18 -3.85
CA ALA A 124 -22.18 -3.10 -4.75
C ALA A 124 -20.90 -2.35 -4.35
N PHE A 125 -20.24 -2.69 -3.23
CA PHE A 125 -19.17 -1.88 -2.63
C PHE A 125 -17.85 -2.63 -2.38
N ASP A 126 -17.63 -3.77 -3.03
CA ASP A 126 -16.45 -4.64 -2.82
C ASP A 126 -16.19 -4.97 -1.34
N ALA A 127 -17.27 -5.05 -0.56
CA ALA A 127 -17.20 -5.33 0.86
C ALA A 127 -17.07 -6.84 1.09
N ILE A 128 -16.08 -7.22 1.89
CA ILE A 128 -15.90 -8.59 2.37
C ILE A 128 -16.79 -8.76 3.60
N LYS A 129 -17.75 -9.67 3.53
CA LYS A 129 -18.55 -10.08 4.69
C LYS A 129 -17.70 -10.98 5.58
N LEU A 130 -17.24 -10.45 6.71
CA LEU A 130 -16.49 -11.20 7.71
C LEU A 130 -17.41 -12.08 8.56
N GLU A 131 -18.61 -11.58 8.85
CA GLU A 131 -19.59 -12.26 9.68
C GLU A 131 -21.01 -11.86 9.33
N GLU A 132 -21.94 -12.78 9.52
CA GLU A 132 -23.38 -12.56 9.49
C GLU A 132 -24.05 -13.41 10.57
N ARG A 133 -24.80 -12.78 11.47
CA ARG A 133 -25.49 -13.43 12.58
C ARG A 133 -26.97 -13.10 12.59
N PHE A 134 -27.78 -14.08 12.91
CA PHE A 134 -29.23 -13.96 13.05
C PHE A 134 -29.56 -13.90 14.54
N GLY A 135 -30.06 -12.75 14.99
CA GLY A 135 -30.48 -12.48 16.36
C GLY A 135 -31.99 -12.40 16.49
N ALA A 136 -32.47 -12.23 17.73
CA ALA A 136 -33.90 -12.01 18.00
C ALA A 136 -34.41 -10.67 17.43
N ASP A 137 -33.50 -9.71 17.22
CA ASP A 137 -33.73 -8.34 16.76
C ASP A 137 -33.41 -8.14 15.26
N GLY A 138 -32.93 -9.16 14.56
CA GLY A 138 -32.69 -9.11 13.11
C GLY A 138 -31.39 -9.78 12.67
N VAL A 139 -30.73 -9.21 11.67
CA VAL A 139 -29.48 -9.68 11.09
C VAL A 139 -28.37 -8.68 11.38
N HIS A 140 -27.25 -9.15 11.89
CA HIS A 140 -26.04 -8.36 12.14
C HIS A 140 -24.95 -8.76 11.15
N PHE A 141 -24.23 -7.77 10.62
CA PHE A 141 -23.14 -7.95 9.68
C PHE A 141 -21.87 -7.30 10.21
N ALA A 142 -20.75 -8.00 10.06
CA ALA A 142 -19.42 -7.40 10.16
C ALA A 142 -18.79 -7.40 8.76
N LEU A 143 -18.48 -6.20 8.26
CA LEU A 143 -17.91 -6.01 6.93
C LEU A 143 -16.48 -5.50 7.01
N TYR A 144 -15.69 -5.82 5.99
CA TYR A 144 -14.35 -5.29 5.76
C TYR A 144 -14.25 -4.76 4.34
N LEU A 145 -13.96 -3.48 4.20
CA LEU A 145 -14.06 -2.78 2.91
C LEU A 145 -13.06 -1.63 2.84
N PRO A 146 -12.76 -1.10 1.63
CA PRO A 146 -11.96 0.11 1.50
C PRO A 146 -12.55 1.24 2.33
N ALA A 147 -11.72 1.91 3.14
CA ALA A 147 -12.15 2.98 4.03
C ALA A 147 -12.83 4.13 3.26
N ALA A 148 -12.36 4.41 2.04
CA ALA A 148 -12.97 5.39 1.14
C ALA A 148 -14.42 5.06 0.74
N HIS A 149 -14.83 3.79 0.80
CA HIS A 149 -16.16 3.33 0.44
C HIS A 149 -17.13 3.31 1.63
N ALA A 150 -16.63 3.43 2.86
CA ALA A 150 -17.43 3.22 4.06
C ALA A 150 -18.63 4.18 4.16
N ASP A 151 -18.42 5.48 3.92
CA ASP A 151 -19.50 6.46 4.05
C ASP A 151 -20.51 6.41 2.91
N ALA A 152 -20.05 6.08 1.70
CA ALA A 152 -20.93 5.85 0.56
C ALA A 152 -21.80 4.60 0.75
N LEU A 153 -21.25 3.51 1.30
CA LEU A 153 -22.03 2.33 1.66
C LEU A 153 -23.03 2.64 2.77
N LYS A 154 -22.64 3.38 3.82
CA LYS A 154 -23.56 3.81 4.88
C LYS A 154 -24.75 4.59 4.33
N LEU A 155 -24.50 5.54 3.42
CA LEU A 155 -25.56 6.30 2.78
C LEU A 155 -26.50 5.38 1.97
N ARG A 156 -25.94 4.50 1.14
CA ARG A 156 -26.73 3.55 0.35
C ARG A 156 -27.61 2.66 1.21
N LEU A 157 -27.08 2.17 2.33
CA LEU A 157 -27.81 1.33 3.30
C LEU A 157 -28.94 2.10 3.97
N ARG A 158 -28.72 3.36 4.33
CA ARG A 158 -29.80 4.22 4.85
C ARG A 158 -30.91 4.40 3.84
N ASP A 159 -30.57 4.72 2.59
CA ASP A 159 -31.58 4.92 1.54
C ASP A 159 -32.38 3.62 1.27
N ALA A 160 -31.68 2.49 1.18
CA ALA A 160 -32.28 1.19 0.90
C ALA A 160 -33.23 0.72 2.01
N THR A 161 -32.89 1.02 3.27
CA THR A 161 -33.68 0.60 4.44
C THR A 161 -34.63 1.67 4.97
N ARG A 162 -34.74 2.82 4.28
CA ARG A 162 -35.45 4.01 4.78
C ARG A 162 -34.99 4.40 6.20
N ASP A 163 -33.67 4.39 6.38
CA ASP A 163 -32.92 4.73 7.61
C ASP A 163 -33.21 3.81 8.82
N ARG A 164 -33.73 2.60 8.57
CA ARG A 164 -33.93 1.58 9.61
C ARG A 164 -32.65 0.83 9.99
N VAL A 165 -31.65 0.79 9.11
CA VAL A 165 -30.33 0.20 9.44
C VAL A 165 -29.71 0.89 10.66
N ARG A 166 -28.99 0.11 11.47
CA ARG A 166 -28.24 0.62 12.62
C ARG A 166 -26.76 0.29 12.44
N PHE A 167 -25.91 1.30 12.54
CA PHE A 167 -24.46 1.11 12.49
C PHE A 167 -23.92 0.91 13.90
N GLU A 168 -23.15 -0.15 14.08
CA GLU A 168 -22.50 -0.45 15.35
C GLU A 168 -21.20 0.37 15.44
N LYS A 169 -20.83 0.80 16.65
CA LYS A 169 -19.51 1.41 16.83
C LYS A 169 -18.45 0.34 16.56
N SER A 170 -17.47 0.65 15.72
CA SER A 170 -16.28 -0.20 15.62
C SER A 170 -15.68 -0.33 17.01
N ALA A 171 -15.52 -1.58 17.48
CA ALA A 171 -14.63 -1.83 18.61
C ALA A 171 -13.21 -1.54 18.11
N ASP A 172 -12.57 -0.54 18.73
CA ASP A 172 -11.18 -0.18 18.47
C ASP A 172 -10.23 -1.35 18.74
#